data_AF-A0A1I6JGP5-F1
#
_entry.id   AF-A0A1I6JGP5-F1
#
_cell.length_a   1.000
_cell.length_b   1.000
_cell.length_c   1.000
_cell.angle_alpha   90.00
_cell.angle_beta   90.00
_cell.angle_gamma   90.00
#
_symmetry.space_group_name_H-M   'P 1'
#
loop_
_entity.id
_entity.type
_entity.pdbx_description
1 polymer ?
#
loop_
_entity_poly.entity_id
_entity_poly.type
_entity_poly.pdbx_seq_one_letter_code
_entity_poly.pdbx_strand_id
1 'polypeptide(L)'
;MVLWTIQHKCAYEEMRKKGVLRANEARICDDSFKETYLWLSSQMIKHIGNLPEGVIFPVWAWYQWEEKRKRLDMRIHGRNWGTKGSPIVLLTIDVPDNFVLLSDFDYWHVVLNNGDIIFPYCEKPFIPK
;
A
#
# COMPACT_ATOMS: atom_id res chain seq x y z
N MET A 1 6.06 -10.58 -9.02
CA MET A 1 4.74 -10.68 -8.36
C MET A 1 3.75 -9.71 -8.98
N VAL A 2 2.59 -10.24 -9.37
CA VAL A 2 1.49 -9.43 -9.93
C VAL A 2 0.73 -8.71 -8.80
N LEU A 3 0.54 -7.40 -8.89
CA LEU A 3 -0.20 -6.58 -7.92
C LEU A 3 -1.22 -5.69 -8.63
N TRP A 4 -2.14 -5.10 -7.85
CA TRP A 4 -3.12 -4.15 -8.38
C TRP A 4 -3.08 -2.81 -7.65
N THR A 5 -2.87 -1.72 -8.39
CA THR A 5 -2.87 -0.36 -7.82
C THR A 5 -4.00 0.47 -8.42
N ILE A 6 -4.73 1.18 -7.56
CA ILE A 6 -5.79 2.11 -7.96
C ILE A 6 -5.16 3.49 -8.08
N GLN A 7 -5.36 4.15 -9.21
CA GLN A 7 -4.78 5.46 -9.49
C GLN A 7 -5.82 6.41 -10.06
N HIS A 8 -5.68 7.71 -9.79
CA HIS A 8 -6.40 8.70 -10.57
C HIS A 8 -6.00 8.62 -12.04
N LYS A 9 -6.96 8.82 -12.95
CA LYS A 9 -6.67 8.80 -14.40
C LYS A 9 -5.54 9.76 -14.79
N CYS A 10 -5.45 10.93 -14.14
CA CYS A 10 -4.37 11.89 -14.41
C CYS A 10 -2.97 11.32 -14.09
N ALA A 11 -2.83 10.58 -12.98
CA ALA A 11 -1.56 9.97 -12.60
C ALA A 11 -1.17 8.85 -13.58
N TYR A 12 -2.16 8.09 -14.07
CA TYR A 12 -1.96 7.10 -15.11
C TYR A 12 -1.51 7.71 -16.44
N GLU A 13 -2.17 8.78 -16.92
CA GLU A 13 -1.76 9.42 -18.18
C GLU A 13 -0.37 10.05 -18.07
N GLU A 14 -0.03 10.61 -16.90
CA GLU A 14 1.32 11.12 -16.64
C GLU A 14 2.36 10.00 -16.62
N MET A 15 2.06 8.88 -15.96
CA MET A 15 2.89 7.68 -15.98
C MET A 15 3.12 7.18 -17.41
N ARG A 16 2.09 7.13 -18.25
CA ARG A 16 2.23 6.72 -19.66
C ARG A 16 3.17 7.63 -20.45
N LYS A 17 3.17 8.93 -20.15
CA LYS A 17 4.06 9.90 -20.80
C LYS A 17 5.50 9.81 -20.30
N LYS A 18 5.69 9.66 -18.99
CA LYS A 18 7.01 9.65 -18.34
C LYS A 18 7.67 8.27 -18.27
N GLY A 19 6.90 7.21 -18.47
CA GLY A 19 7.33 5.82 -18.27
C GLY A 19 7.46 5.39 -16.80
N VAL A 20 7.09 6.26 -15.85
CA VAL A 20 7.26 6.01 -14.41
C VAL A 20 6.07 6.55 -13.61
N LEU A 21 5.58 5.76 -12.66
CA LEU A 21 4.62 6.17 -11.65
C LEU A 21 5.38 6.43 -10.34
N ARG A 22 5.22 7.63 -9.78
CA ARG A 22 5.79 7.98 -8.48
C ARG A 22 4.69 8.48 -7.56
N ALA A 23 4.80 8.16 -6.28
CA ALA A 23 3.96 8.77 -5.27
C ALA A 23 4.21 10.29 -5.25
N ASN A 24 3.14 11.07 -5.13
CA ASN A 24 3.19 12.52 -5.09
C ASN A 24 2.71 12.97 -3.72
N GLU A 25 3.58 13.64 -2.97
CA GLU A 25 3.29 14.16 -1.63
C GLU A 25 2.06 15.07 -1.60
N ALA A 26 1.87 15.89 -2.63
CA ALA A 26 0.71 16.78 -2.76
C ALA A 26 -0.62 16.03 -2.98
N ARG A 27 -0.60 14.71 -3.04
CA ARG A 27 -1.77 13.83 -3.16
C ARG A 27 -2.03 13.00 -1.90
N ILE A 28 -1.27 13.22 -0.83
CA ILE A 28 -1.60 12.66 0.48
C ILE A 28 -2.94 13.28 0.92
N CYS A 29 -3.88 12.43 1.35
CA CYS A 29 -5.25 12.85 1.65
C CYS A 29 -5.34 13.73 2.91
N ASP A 30 -4.42 13.51 3.84
CA ASP A 30 -4.38 14.19 5.13
C ASP A 30 -2.92 14.33 5.56
N ASP A 31 -2.49 15.55 5.89
CA ASP A 31 -1.12 15.84 6.31
C ASP A 31 -0.71 15.03 7.57
N SER A 32 -1.67 14.65 8.41
CA SER A 32 -1.43 13.78 9.57
C SER A 32 -0.93 12.40 9.18
N PHE A 33 -1.22 11.92 7.96
CA PHE A 33 -0.72 10.63 7.49
C PHE A 33 0.73 10.69 7.03
N LYS A 34 1.30 11.88 6.77
CA LYS A 34 2.64 12.01 6.22
C LYS A 34 3.69 11.26 7.05
N GLU A 35 3.68 11.43 8.37
CA GLU A 35 4.63 10.77 9.28
C GLU A 35 4.49 9.24 9.24
N THR A 36 3.27 8.74 9.12
CA THR A 36 3.02 7.30 9.02
C THR A 36 3.56 6.74 7.69
N TYR A 37 3.37 7.46 6.58
CA TYR A 37 3.94 7.05 5.29
C TYR A 37 5.48 7.12 5.29
N LEU A 38 6.07 8.11 5.97
CA LEU A 38 7.53 8.16 6.17
C LEU A 38 8.01 6.95 7.00
N TRP A 39 7.28 6.57 8.05
CA TRP A 39 7.56 5.35 8.80
C TRP A 39 7.50 4.13 7.89
N LEU A 40 6.50 4.01 7.01
CA LEU A 40 6.39 2.90 6.07
C LEU A 40 7.57 2.86 5.08
N SER A 41 7.98 4.01 4.54
CA SER A 41 9.21 4.11 3.74
C SER A 41 10.43 3.62 4.52
N SER A 42 10.54 3.95 5.81
CA SER A 42 11.65 3.49 6.66
C SER A 42 11.65 1.96 6.84
N GLN A 43 10.47 1.34 6.93
CA GLN A 43 10.36 -0.12 7.00
C GLN A 43 10.74 -0.75 5.66
N MET A 44 10.32 -0.17 4.53
CA MET A 44 10.76 -0.62 3.22
C MET A 44 12.28 -0.54 3.11
N ILE A 45 12.92 0.56 3.51
CA ILE A 45 14.38 0.69 3.47
C ILE A 45 15.07 -0.44 4.25
N LYS A 46 14.56 -0.77 5.44
CA LYS A 46 15.11 -1.84 6.29
C LYS A 46 15.01 -3.23 5.66
N HIS A 47 13.95 -3.49 4.89
CA HIS A 47 13.64 -4.85 4.39
C HIS A 47 14.00 -5.08 2.93
N ILE A 48 13.90 -4.07 2.07
CA ILE A 48 14.11 -4.18 0.61
C ILE A 48 15.28 -3.32 0.11
N GLY A 49 15.86 -2.47 0.96
CA GLY A 49 17.01 -1.61 0.61
C GLY A 49 16.63 -0.19 0.17
N ASN A 50 17.61 0.51 -0.41
CA ASN A 50 17.50 1.95 -0.64
C ASN A 50 16.39 2.34 -1.63
N LEU A 51 15.79 3.51 -1.36
CA LEU A 51 14.81 4.16 -2.25
C LEU A 51 15.45 4.53 -3.59
N PRO A 52 14.71 4.48 -4.70
CA PRO A 52 15.12 5.11 -5.95
C PRO A 52 15.31 6.63 -5.77
N GLU A 53 16.18 7.22 -6.60
CA GLU A 53 16.44 8.67 -6.54
C GLU A 53 15.16 9.50 -6.73
N GLY A 54 14.96 10.48 -5.85
CA GLY A 54 13.80 11.38 -5.88
C GLY A 54 12.48 10.73 -5.42
N VAL A 55 12.52 9.54 -4.81
CA VAL A 55 11.34 8.87 -4.24
C VAL A 55 11.37 8.97 -2.72
N ILE A 56 10.29 9.49 -2.14
CA ILE A 56 10.13 9.64 -0.68
C ILE A 56 9.10 8.64 -0.15
N PHE A 57 8.00 8.44 -0.88
CA PHE A 57 6.86 7.62 -0.46
C PHE A 57 6.68 6.41 -1.36
N PRO A 58 6.15 5.30 -0.83
CA PRO A 58 5.87 4.12 -1.62
C PRO A 58 4.60 4.28 -2.46
N VAL A 59 4.48 3.45 -3.50
CA VAL A 59 3.21 3.27 -4.21
C VAL A 59 2.47 2.08 -3.60
N TRP A 60 1.24 2.30 -3.14
CA TRP A 60 0.41 1.25 -2.59
C TRP A 60 -0.19 0.37 -3.70
N ALA A 61 -0.17 -0.94 -3.46
CA ALA A 61 -0.77 -1.92 -4.33
C ALA A 61 -1.30 -3.11 -3.53
N TRP A 62 -2.37 -3.71 -4.03
CA TRP A 62 -3.04 -4.87 -3.44
C TRP A 62 -2.42 -6.16 -3.96
N TYR A 63 -1.97 -7.00 -3.03
CA TYR A 63 -1.59 -8.39 -3.30
C TYR A 63 -2.80 -9.33 -3.30
N GLN A 64 -3.73 -9.14 -2.37
CA GLN A 64 -4.95 -9.93 -2.26
C GLN A 64 -6.12 -9.07 -1.80
N TRP A 65 -7.33 -9.59 -1.93
CA TRP A 65 -8.56 -8.91 -1.53
C TRP A 65 -9.51 -9.91 -0.88
N GLU A 66 -10.07 -9.58 0.29
CA GLU A 66 -10.92 -10.47 1.08
C GLU A 66 -10.28 -11.86 1.24
N GLU A 67 -9.01 -11.88 1.68
CA GLU A 67 -8.22 -13.09 1.92
C GLU A 67 -8.05 -14.01 0.70
N LYS A 68 -8.42 -13.54 -0.49
CA LYS A 68 -8.32 -14.28 -1.74
C LYS A 68 -7.39 -13.57 -2.69
N ARG A 69 -6.56 -14.34 -3.38
CA ARG A 69 -5.72 -13.87 -4.47
C ARG A 69 -6.58 -13.54 -5.71
N LYS A 70 -7.36 -12.47 -5.62
CA LYS A 70 -8.28 -12.02 -6.66
C LYS A 70 -8.11 -10.52 -6.93
N ARG A 71 -8.34 -10.17 -8.18
CA ARG A 71 -8.41 -8.76 -8.62
C ARG A 71 -9.64 -8.09 -8.00
N LEU A 72 -9.47 -6.85 -7.57
CA LEU A 72 -10.56 -6.01 -7.09
C LEU A 72 -11.62 -5.74 -8.17
N ASP A 73 -12.90 -5.89 -7.82
CA ASP A 73 -14.00 -5.39 -8.66
C ASP A 73 -14.23 -3.89 -8.40
N MET A 74 -13.89 -3.07 -9.39
CA MET A 74 -14.02 -1.61 -9.34
C MET A 74 -15.46 -1.11 -9.32
N ARG A 75 -16.45 -1.90 -9.75
CA ARG A 75 -17.86 -1.49 -9.75
C ARG A 75 -18.45 -1.46 -8.34
N ILE A 76 -17.94 -2.35 -7.49
CA ILE A 76 -18.34 -2.53 -6.10
C ILE A 76 -17.45 -1.65 -5.21
N HIS A 77 -16.13 -1.81 -5.33
CA HIS A 77 -15.18 -1.25 -4.37
C HIS A 77 -14.61 0.09 -4.80
N GLY A 78 -14.63 0.43 -6.09
CA GLY A 78 -14.05 1.66 -6.64
C GLY A 78 -14.69 2.96 -6.14
N ARG A 79 -15.91 2.88 -5.59
CA ARG A 79 -16.74 4.04 -5.23
C ARG A 79 -16.13 4.96 -4.17
N ASN A 80 -15.27 4.42 -3.30
CA ASN A 80 -14.65 5.16 -2.19
C ASN A 80 -13.20 5.57 -2.46
N TRP A 81 -12.64 5.29 -3.64
CA TRP A 81 -11.23 5.54 -3.97
C TRP A 81 -10.97 6.84 -4.73
N GLY A 82 -11.96 7.73 -4.76
CA GLY A 82 -11.83 9.04 -5.40
C GLY A 82 -13.11 9.86 -5.26
N THR A 83 -13.00 11.16 -5.51
CA THR A 83 -14.14 12.07 -5.52
C THR A 83 -15.15 11.67 -6.59
N LYS A 84 -16.44 11.72 -6.28
CA LYS A 84 -17.51 11.42 -7.24
C LYS A 84 -17.31 12.22 -8.54
N GLY A 85 -17.35 11.53 -9.68
CA GLY A 85 -17.13 12.12 -11.00
C GLY A 85 -15.66 12.20 -11.44
N SER A 86 -14.70 11.92 -10.55
CA SER A 86 -13.29 11.82 -10.91
C SER A 86 -12.96 10.41 -11.41
N PRO A 87 -12.44 10.25 -12.65
CA PRO A 87 -12.11 8.93 -13.17
C PRO A 87 -10.88 8.35 -12.47
N ILE A 88 -11.00 7.09 -12.08
CA ILE A 88 -9.92 6.26 -11.54
C ILE A 88 -9.69 5.05 -12.44
N VAL A 89 -8.48 4.49 -12.37
CA VAL A 89 -8.08 3.30 -13.12
C VAL A 89 -7.51 2.26 -12.16
N LEU A 90 -7.62 0.99 -12.54
CA LEU A 90 -6.99 -0.13 -11.85
C LEU A 90 -5.89 -0.71 -12.73
N LEU A 91 -4.64 -0.54 -12.32
CA LEU A 91 -3.49 -1.06 -13.03
C LEU A 91 -3.15 -2.45 -12.48
N THR A 92 -2.81 -3.37 -13.39
CA THR A 92 -2.13 -4.62 -13.04
C THR A 92 -0.65 -4.41 -13.31
N ILE A 93 0.17 -4.58 -12.29
CA ILE A 93 1.63 -4.41 -12.37
C ILE A 93 2.31 -5.73 -12.03
N ASP A 94 3.43 -6.04 -12.67
CA ASP A 94 4.28 -7.17 -12.29
C ASP A 94 5.63 -6.61 -11.82
N VAL A 95 5.94 -6.83 -10.55
CA VAL A 95 7.09 -6.24 -9.86
C VAL A 95 7.87 -7.37 -9.19
N PRO A 96 9.21 -7.44 -9.31
CA PRO A 96 9.97 -8.47 -8.62
C PRO A 96 9.73 -8.45 -7.11
N ASP A 97 9.61 -9.62 -6.50
CA ASP A 97 9.10 -9.79 -5.14
C ASP A 97 10.00 -9.10 -4.10
N ASN A 98 11.30 -8.99 -4.39
CA ASN A 98 12.28 -8.31 -3.55
C ASN A 98 12.15 -6.76 -3.53
N PHE A 99 11.26 -6.18 -4.35
CA PHE A 99 10.91 -4.75 -4.29
C PHE A 99 9.58 -4.49 -3.57
N VAL A 100 8.98 -5.51 -2.96
CA VAL A 100 7.66 -5.41 -2.35
C VAL A 100 7.73 -5.74 -0.87
N LEU A 101 7.27 -4.80 -0.04
CA LEU A 101 6.99 -5.05 1.37
C LEU A 101 5.48 -5.34 1.51
N LEU A 102 5.14 -6.59 1.84
CA LEU A 102 3.76 -6.93 2.15
C LEU A 102 3.41 -6.47 3.56
N SER A 103 2.35 -5.66 3.67
CA SER A 103 1.75 -5.24 4.93
C SER A 103 0.30 -5.70 4.98
N ASP A 104 -0.19 -5.91 6.20
CA ASP A 104 -1.60 -6.12 6.43
C ASP A 104 -2.34 -4.77 6.45
N PHE A 105 -3.44 -4.70 5.72
CA PHE A 105 -4.20 -3.46 5.55
C PHE A 105 -4.92 -3.04 6.84
N ASP A 106 -5.44 -3.99 7.61
CA ASP A 106 -6.16 -3.67 8.84
C ASP A 106 -5.18 -3.28 9.96
N TYR A 107 -4.05 -3.98 10.09
CA TYR A 107 -3.01 -3.60 11.06
C TYR A 107 -2.31 -2.28 10.71
N TRP A 108 -2.29 -1.86 9.44
CA TRP A 108 -1.82 -0.53 9.07
C TRP A 108 -2.57 0.58 9.82
N HIS A 109 -3.87 0.40 10.11
CA HIS A 109 -4.62 1.35 10.91
C HIS A 109 -4.06 1.56 12.33
N VAL A 110 -3.35 0.57 12.89
CA VAL A 110 -2.70 0.73 14.19
C VAL A 110 -1.56 1.73 14.11
N VAL A 111 -0.74 1.63 13.06
CA VAL A 111 0.34 2.61 12.80
C VAL A 111 -0.25 3.98 12.52
N LEU A 112 -1.32 4.07 11.73
CA LEU A 112 -2.01 5.34 11.43
C LEU A 112 -2.47 6.08 12.69
N ASN A 113 -2.90 5.34 13.71
CA ASN A 113 -3.48 5.91 14.93
C ASN A 113 -2.49 5.92 16.12
N ASN A 114 -1.22 5.56 15.90
CA ASN A 114 -0.24 5.38 16.98
C ASN A 114 -0.77 4.47 18.12
N GLY A 115 -1.44 3.38 17.72
CA GLY A 115 -2.03 2.41 18.64
C GLY A 115 -1.07 1.27 18.98
N ASP A 116 -1.44 0.49 19.99
CA ASP A 116 -0.74 -0.74 20.35
C ASP A 116 -1.46 -1.96 19.80
N ILE A 117 -0.69 -2.96 19.33
CA ILE A 117 -1.22 -4.28 19.01
C ILE A 117 -1.07 -5.15 20.25
N ILE A 118 -2.20 -5.51 20.88
CA ILE A 118 -2.21 -6.52 21.93
C ILE A 118 -2.41 -7.88 21.27
N PHE A 119 -1.33 -8.65 21.18
CA PHE A 119 -1.44 -10.05 20.77
C PHE A 119 -2.08 -10.86 21.91
N PRO A 120 -3.12 -11.67 21.66
CA PRO A 120 -3.60 -12.60 22.67
C PRO A 120 -2.46 -13.54 23.04
N TYR A 121 -2.23 -13.72 24.34
CA TYR A 121 -1.23 -14.64 24.86
C TYR A 121 -1.49 -16.04 24.28
N CYS A 122 -0.54 -16.57 23.52
CA CYS A 122 -0.61 -17.94 23.04
C CYS A 122 -0.15 -18.85 24.17
N GLU A 123 -1.09 -19.44 24.92
CA GLU A 123 -0.79 -20.55 25.82
C GLU A 123 -0.26 -21.71 24.97
N LYS A 124 1.07 -21.84 24.87
CA LYS A 124 1.64 -23.14 24.50
C LYS A 124 1.43 -24.07 25.69
N PRO A 125 0.78 -25.23 25.54
CA PRO A 125 0.71 -26.19 26.64
C PRO A 125 2.13 -26.59 27.01
N PHE A 126 2.47 -26.41 28.29
CA PHE A 126 3.71 -26.89 28.86
C PHE A 126 3.70 -28.43 28.78
N ILE A 127 4.59 -28.99 27.95
CA ILE A 127 4.84 -30.43 27.91
C ILE A 127 6.15 -30.67 28.67
N PRO A 128 6.12 -31.13 29.93
CA PRO A 128 7.33 -31.49 30.65
C PRO A 128 8.00 -32.71 29.98
N LYS A 129 9.33 -32.68 29.89
CA LYS A 129 10.18 -33.82 29.53
C LYS A 129 10.37 -34.75 30.71
#